data_AF-A0A822HKR7-F1
#
_entry.id   AF-A0A822HKR7-F1
#
_cell.length_a   1.000
_cell.length_b   1.000
_cell.length_c   1.000
_cell.angle_alpha   90.00
_cell.angle_beta   90.00
_cell.angle_gamma   90.00
#
_symmetry.space_group_name_H-M   'P 1'
#
loop_
_entity.id
_entity.type
_entity.pdbx_description
1 polymer ?
#
loop_
_entity_poly.entity_id
_entity_poly.type
_entity_poly.pdbx_seq_one_letter_code
_entity_poly.pdbx_strand_id
1 'polypeptide(L)'
;KSITNKDPFEKGHKDLFEIETIDIGQPKKIKIGHDNSGFASDWLLERVEINIPKLGHTWIFPCDKWISKTKKDAQLEIELYPIEMSTGIKISCKNTKDVHRG
;
A
#
# COMPACT_ATOMS: atom_id res chain seq x y z
N LYS A 1 6.69 15.08 5.86
CA LYS A 1 6.11 15.94 4.80
C LYS A 1 6.40 15.28 3.45
N SER A 2 5.52 15.42 2.47
CA SER A 2 5.82 14.95 1.12
C SER A 2 6.90 15.84 0.50
N ILE A 3 7.80 15.22 -0.25
CA ILE A 3 8.90 15.87 -0.97
C ILE A 3 8.41 16.36 -2.34
N THR A 4 7.42 15.67 -2.91
CA THR A 4 6.96 15.89 -4.28
C THR A 4 5.73 16.79 -4.37
N ASN A 5 4.85 16.77 -3.37
CA ASN A 5 3.59 17.52 -3.41
C ASN A 5 3.42 18.37 -2.14
N LYS A 6 2.87 19.58 -2.31
CA LYS A 6 2.56 20.48 -1.20
C LYS A 6 1.42 19.95 -0.34
N ASP A 7 0.40 19.40 -1.00
CA ASP A 7 -0.77 18.78 -0.41
C ASP A 7 -0.70 17.27 -0.71
N PRO A 8 -0.29 16.44 0.27
CA PRO A 8 -0.09 15.01 0.05
C PRO A 8 -1.38 14.21 0.14
N PHE A 9 -1.34 12.97 -0.36
CA PHE A 9 -2.43 11.99 -0.34
C PHE A 9 -3.63 12.38 -1.22
N GLU A 10 -3.41 13.25 -2.21
CA GLU A 10 -4.42 13.63 -3.18
C GLU A 10 -4.75 12.49 -4.14
N LYS A 11 -6.02 12.42 -4.53
CA LYS A 11 -6.53 11.37 -5.42
C LYS A 11 -5.76 11.35 -6.74
N GLY A 12 -5.20 10.19 -7.10
CA GLY A 12 -4.49 10.00 -8.36
C GLY A 12 -3.05 10.52 -8.36
N HIS A 13 -2.56 11.01 -7.22
CA HIS A 13 -1.17 11.42 -7.04
C HIS A 13 -0.34 10.33 -6.36
N LYS A 14 0.96 10.35 -6.63
CA LYS A 14 1.98 9.63 -5.88
C LYS A 14 2.74 10.65 -5.02
N ASP A 15 2.96 10.30 -3.77
CA ASP A 15 3.77 11.08 -2.84
C ASP A 15 5.06 10.36 -2.48
N LEU A 16 6.16 11.13 -2.38
CA LEU A 16 7.43 10.64 -1.87
C LEU A 16 7.68 11.19 -0.47
N PHE A 17 8.07 10.30 0.44
CA PHE A 17 8.47 10.65 1.80
C PHE A 17 9.86 10.07 2.06
N GLU A 18 10.70 10.86 2.71
CA GLU A 18 11.97 10.39 3.27
C GLU A 18 11.80 10.25 4.77
N ILE A 19 12.20 9.09 5.29
CA ILE A 19 12.07 8.72 6.69
C ILE A 19 13.44 8.31 7.19
N GLU A 20 13.96 9.05 8.15
CA GLU A 20 15.16 8.66 8.88
C GLU A 20 14.78 7.66 9.98
N THR A 21 15.48 6.53 10.00
CA THR A 21 15.29 5.49 11.00
C THR A 21 16.59 4.74 11.23
N ILE A 22 16.66 3.98 12.32
CA ILE A 22 17.74 3.03 12.56
C ILE A 22 17.72 1.93 11.50
N ASP A 23 18.79 1.15 11.41
CA ASP A 23 18.78 -0.02 10.53
C ASP A 23 17.76 -1.05 11.04
N ILE A 24 16.65 -1.18 10.31
CA ILE A 24 15.58 -2.14 10.58
C ILE A 24 15.80 -3.47 9.84
N GLY A 25 16.88 -3.58 9.05
CA GLY A 25 17.13 -4.70 8.17
C GLY A 25 16.09 -4.79 7.06
N GLN A 26 15.70 -6.03 6.71
CA GLN A 26 14.68 -6.29 5.69
C GLN A 26 13.28 -5.98 6.22
N PRO A 27 12.53 -5.03 5.60
CA PRO A 27 11.14 -4.76 5.95
C PRO A 27 10.27 -6.02 5.81
N LYS A 28 9.56 -6.41 6.87
CA LYS A 28 8.68 -7.59 6.89
C LYS A 28 7.20 -7.26 6.72
N LYS A 29 6.82 -6.05 7.13
CA LYS A 29 5.44 -5.55 7.10
C LYS A 29 5.42 -4.04 7.25
N ILE A 30 4.33 -3.43 6.81
CA ILE A 30 4.01 -2.04 7.11
C ILE A 30 2.56 -1.93 7.58
N LYS A 31 2.27 -0.84 8.26
CA LYS A 31 0.93 -0.44 8.65
C LYS A 31 0.67 0.94 8.09
N ILE A 32 -0.44 1.11 7.37
CA ILE A 32 -0.80 2.38 6.74
C ILE A 32 -2.27 2.68 7.01
N GLY A 33 -2.57 3.94 7.29
CA GLY A 33 -3.90 4.37 7.68
C GLY A 33 -4.03 5.89 7.73
N HIS A 34 -5.24 6.35 7.97
CA HIS A 34 -5.57 7.77 8.17
C HIS A 34 -6.57 7.92 9.32
N ASP A 35 -6.68 9.12 9.87
CA ASP A 35 -7.55 9.44 11.01
C ASP A 35 -8.98 9.87 10.60
N ASN A 36 -9.32 9.72 9.33
CA ASN A 36 -10.58 10.17 8.72
C ASN A 36 -10.82 11.70 8.81
N SER A 37 -9.76 12.50 9.04
CA SER A 37 -9.87 13.96 9.03
C SER A 37 -9.99 14.53 7.61
N GLY A 38 -10.59 15.72 7.50
CA GLY A 38 -10.74 16.42 6.23
C GLY A 38 -11.92 15.95 5.37
N PHE A 39 -12.14 16.68 4.27
CA PHE A 39 -13.13 16.32 3.26
C PHE A 39 -12.57 15.25 2.33
N ALA A 40 -13.40 14.29 1.91
CA ALA A 40 -13.00 13.19 1.02
C ALA A 40 -11.78 12.39 1.51
N SER A 41 -11.77 12.04 2.80
CA SER A 41 -10.66 11.34 3.47
C SER A 41 -10.49 9.87 3.07
N ASP A 42 -11.30 9.35 2.15
CA ASP A 42 -11.23 7.97 1.68
C ASP A 42 -10.03 7.77 0.73
N TRP A 43 -9.15 6.82 1.05
CA TRP A 43 -7.98 6.52 0.21
C TRP A 43 -8.17 5.21 -0.55
N LEU A 44 -8.02 5.25 -1.87
CA LEU A 44 -7.80 4.04 -2.67
C LEU A 44 -6.29 3.86 -2.85
N LEU A 45 -5.69 3.01 -2.01
CA LEU A 45 -4.25 2.78 -2.01
C LEU A 45 -3.91 1.59 -2.90
N GLU A 46 -3.13 1.84 -3.95
CA GLU A 46 -2.63 0.80 -4.86
C GLU A 46 -1.51 -0.01 -4.21
N ARG A 47 -0.41 0.66 -3.81
CA ARG A 47 0.76 0.03 -3.19
C ARG A 47 1.62 1.05 -2.42
N VAL A 48 2.51 0.54 -1.57
CA VAL A 48 3.61 1.32 -0.98
C VAL A 48 4.94 0.76 -1.46
N GLU A 49 5.86 1.65 -1.83
CA GLU A 49 7.23 1.32 -2.23
C GLU A 49 8.20 1.84 -1.18
N ILE A 50 9.02 0.96 -0.60
CA ILE A 50 10.09 1.34 0.33
C ILE A 50 11.43 1.13 -0.37
N ASN A 51 12.12 2.21 -0.69
CA ASN A 51 13.50 2.17 -1.16
C ASN A 51 14.44 2.34 0.04
N ILE A 52 15.40 1.42 0.20
CA ILE A 52 16.48 1.56 1.20
C ILE A 52 17.80 1.68 0.41
N PRO A 53 18.32 2.90 0.19
CA PRO A 53 19.51 3.13 -0.63
C PRO A 53 20.73 2.33 -0.16
N LYS A 54 20.91 2.19 1.17
CA LYS A 54 22.00 1.43 1.77
C LYS A 54 21.99 -0.06 1.39
N LEU A 55 20.81 -0.63 1.15
CA LEU A 55 20.64 -2.02 0.74
C LEU A 55 20.54 -2.18 -0.78
N GLY A 56 20.47 -1.06 -1.52
CA GLY A 56 20.28 -1.07 -2.98
C GLY A 56 18.98 -1.76 -3.42
N HIS A 57 17.98 -1.85 -2.55
CA HIS A 57 16.78 -2.66 -2.77
C HIS A 57 15.51 -1.84 -2.52
N THR A 58 14.46 -2.20 -3.25
CA THR A 58 13.12 -1.63 -3.11
C THR A 58 12.15 -2.73 -2.73
N TRP A 59 11.33 -2.54 -1.71
CA TRP A 59 10.25 -3.46 -1.35
C TRP A 59 8.92 -2.89 -1.82
N ILE A 60 8.08 -3.76 -2.39
CA ILE A 60 6.73 -3.40 -2.84
C ILE A 60 5.72 -4.06 -1.92
N PHE A 61 4.83 -3.25 -1.35
CA PHE A 61 3.73 -3.67 -0.48
C PHE A 61 2.41 -3.40 -1.22
N PRO A 62 1.87 -4.37 -1.99
CA PRO A 62 0.62 -4.19 -2.71
C PRO A 62 -0.56 -4.11 -1.74
N CYS A 63 -1.58 -3.32 -2.11
CA CYS A 63 -2.75 -3.07 -1.30
C CYS A 63 -4.05 -3.26 -2.10
N ASP A 64 -4.24 -2.48 -3.16
CA ASP A 64 -5.45 -2.42 -4.01
C ASP A 64 -6.78 -2.42 -3.23
N LYS A 65 -6.81 -1.66 -2.13
CA LYS A 65 -7.95 -1.59 -1.20
C LYS A 65 -8.27 -0.17 -0.80
N TRP A 66 -9.53 0.02 -0.42
CA TRP A 66 -9.99 1.23 0.23
C TRP A 66 -9.55 1.23 1.70
N ILE A 67 -8.92 2.32 2.11
CA ILE A 67 -8.75 2.71 3.51
C ILE A 67 -9.75 3.84 3.73
N SER A 68 -10.84 3.52 4.42
CA SER A 68 -12.02 4.37 4.50
C SER A 68 -12.93 3.89 5.63
N LYS A 69 -13.63 4.82 6.26
CA LYS A 69 -14.71 4.52 7.21
C LYS A 69 -16.02 4.10 6.54
N THR A 70 -16.24 4.50 5.29
CA THR A 70 -17.55 4.40 4.61
C THR A 70 -17.55 3.49 3.39
N LYS A 71 -16.39 3.21 2.81
CA LYS A 71 -16.23 2.28 1.68
C LYS A 71 -16.04 0.84 2.16
N LYS A 72 -15.81 -0.04 1.20
CA LYS A 72 -15.62 -1.48 1.39
C LYS A 72 -14.66 -1.78 2.54
N ASP A 73 -15.01 -2.79 3.34
CA ASP A 73 -14.29 -3.27 4.53
C ASP A 73 -14.22 -2.28 5.73
N ALA A 74 -14.59 -1.00 5.56
CA ALA A 74 -14.71 0.02 6.61
C ALA A 74 -13.48 0.10 7.56
N GLN A 75 -12.28 -0.01 6.99
CA GLN A 75 -11.00 0.00 7.72
C GLN A 75 -10.27 1.33 7.51
N LEU A 76 -9.89 1.98 8.61
CA LEU A 76 -9.06 3.20 8.58
C LEU A 76 -7.56 2.91 8.58
N GLU A 77 -7.19 1.64 8.71
CA GLU A 77 -5.82 1.20 8.80
C GLU A 77 -5.71 -0.26 8.35
N ILE A 78 -4.63 -0.58 7.64
CA ILE A 78 -4.37 -1.90 7.10
C ILE A 78 -2.91 -2.29 7.29
N GLU A 79 -2.67 -3.59 7.46
CA GLU A 79 -1.34 -4.19 7.49
C GLU A 79 -1.03 -4.77 6.10
N LEU A 80 0.14 -4.43 5.56
CA LEU A 80 0.61 -4.87 4.25
C LEU A 80 1.92 -5.65 4.41
N TYR A 81 2.10 -6.64 3.54
CA TYR A 81 3.29 -7.48 3.49
C TYR A 81 4.01 -7.28 2.16
N PRO A 82 5.35 -7.34 2.14
CA PRO A 82 6.08 -7.16 0.91
C PRO A 82 5.84 -8.37 0.01
N ILE A 83 5.72 -8.14 -1.29
CA ILE A 83 5.87 -9.26 -2.23
C ILE A 83 7.34 -9.67 -2.23
N GLU A 84 7.59 -10.96 -2.01
CA GLU A 84 8.90 -11.51 -2.31
C GLU A 84 9.13 -11.33 -3.81
N MET A 85 10.02 -10.40 -4.17
CA MET A 85 10.54 -10.30 -5.52
C MET A 85 11.45 -11.51 -5.77
N SER A 86 10.84 -12.67 -6.00
CA SER A 86 11.52 -13.76 -6.69
C SER A 86 11.78 -13.27 -8.10
N THR A 87 13.02 -13.33 -8.56
CA THR A 87 13.45 -13.07 -9.95
C THR A 87 12.84 -14.06 -10.98
N GLY A 88 11.74 -14.73 -10.65
CA GLY A 88 10.99 -15.64 -11.51
C GLY A 88 9.57 -15.12 -11.76
N ILE A 89 9.09 -15.36 -12.98
CA ILE A 89 7.72 -15.06 -13.40
C ILE A 89 6.73 -15.82 -12.51
N LYS A 90 5.95 -15.12 -11.70
CA LYS A 90 4.79 -15.68 -10.98
C LYS A 90 3.52 -15.41 -11.80
N ILE A 91 2.94 -16.46 -12.37
CA ILE A 91 1.60 -16.43 -12.98
C ILE A 91 0.60 -16.91 -11.94
N SER A 92 -0.35 -16.05 -11.57
CA SER A 92 -1.46 -16.39 -10.66
C SER A 92 -2.78 -16.15 -11.38
N CYS A 93 -3.55 -17.20 -11.60
CA CYS A 93 -4.93 -17.14 -12.12
C CYS A 93 -5.88 -17.62 -11.02
N LYS A 94 -6.94 -16.84 -10.73
CA LYS A 94 -8.06 -17.30 -9.89
C LYS A 94 -9.28 -17.49 -10.78
N ASN A 95 -9.78 -18.73 -10.84
CA ASN A 95 -11.04 -19.07 -11.49
C ASN A 95 -12.15 -19.09 -10.43
N THR A 96 -13.10 -18.18 -10.50
CA THR A 96 -14.34 -18.25 -9.72
C THR A 96 -15.33 -19.09 -10.51
N LYS A 97 -15.57 -20.33 -10.08
CA LYS A 97 -16.71 -21.11 -10.60
C LYS A 97 -17.99 -20.40 -10.18
N ASP A 98 -18.72 -19.84 -11.15
CA ASP A 98 -20.15 -19.59 -11.00
C ASP A 98 -20.86 -20.94 -10.95
N VAL A 99 -21.29 -21.36 -9.77
CA VAL A 99 -22.27 -22.44 -9.66
C VAL A 99 -23.64 -21.77 -9.62
N HIS A 100 -24.28 -21.73 -10.78
CA HIS A 100 -25.69 -21.41 -10.89
C HIS A 100 -26.53 -22.42 -10.09
N ARG A 101 -27.55 -21.87 -9.42
CA ARG A 101 -28.56 -22.56 -8.62
C ARG A 101 -29.18 -23.75 -9.36
N GLY A 102 -29.38 -24.84 -8.62
CA GLY A 102 -30.45 -25.81 -8.81
C GLY A 102 -31.37 -25.76 -7.60
#